data_AF-A0A6A3D332-F1
#
_entry.id   AF-A0A6A3D332-F1
#
_cell.length_a   1.000
_cell.length_b   1.000
_cell.length_c   1.000
_cell.angle_alpha   90.00
_cell.angle_beta   90.00
_cell.angle_gamma   90.00
#
_symmetry.space_group_name_H-M   'P 1'
#
loop_
_entity.id
_entity.type
_entity.pdbx_description
1 polymer ?
#
loop_
_entity_poly.entity_id
_entity_poly.type
_entity_poly.pdbx_seq_one_letter_code
_entity_poly.pdbx_strand_id
1 'polypeptide(L)'
;MDKKNREKEMASVLLSSLCFPVDDVVNGFVMLIESADDTALDNPVVVEDLAMFLSRAVVDEALAPQHLEEVGSQFSGTDSLGGKVLQMAKSLLKARLSGERILRCWGGGDSSTPGWAVEDVKLKISKLLEEYESGGDIREAYRCIKELGMLFFHHEVVKKALVMVMEKKNERLGGLLAHCFGSGLITLNQITKGFSRVEECLDDLALDVPDARKQFLAYVEKAKTIGCLDSSFHYGNS
;
A
#
# COMPACT_ATOMS: atom_id res chain seq x y z
N MET A 1 6.70 5.82 13.72
CA MET A 1 7.43 4.88 12.81
C MET A 1 6.77 3.51 12.81
N ASP A 2 6.27 3.06 13.96
CA ASP A 2 5.32 1.97 14.21
C ASP A 2 3.98 1.96 13.42
N LYS A 3 3.73 2.92 12.52
CA LYS A 3 2.48 3.04 11.75
C LYS A 3 2.66 2.55 10.31
N LYS A 4 1.57 2.49 9.54
CA LYS A 4 1.63 2.07 8.13
C LYS A 4 2.22 3.20 7.29
N ASN A 5 2.57 2.88 6.05
CA ASN A 5 3.22 3.86 5.18
C ASN A 5 2.34 5.10 4.92
N ARG A 6 1.01 4.99 4.98
CA ARG A 6 0.11 6.15 4.88
C ARG A 6 0.41 7.19 5.97
N GLU A 7 0.51 6.77 7.23
CA GLU A 7 0.81 7.69 8.32
C GLU A 7 2.24 8.24 8.22
N LYS A 8 3.18 7.45 7.66
CA LYS A 8 4.55 7.91 7.40
C LYS A 8 4.61 8.98 6.30
N GLU A 9 3.80 8.83 5.25
CA GLU A 9 3.61 9.85 4.21
C GLU A 9 3.04 11.14 4.80
N MET A 10 1.96 11.03 5.57
CA MET A 10 1.34 12.18 6.22
C MET A 10 2.31 12.92 7.15
N ALA A 11 3.15 12.18 7.90
CA ALA A 11 4.17 12.78 8.74
C ALA A 11 5.26 13.52 7.93
N SER A 12 5.68 12.97 6.79
CA SER A 12 6.66 13.60 5.90
C SER A 12 6.11 14.92 5.32
N VAL A 13 4.87 14.89 4.80
CA VAL A 13 4.18 16.07 4.28
C VAL A 13 3.94 17.11 5.37
N LEU A 14 3.56 16.68 6.58
CA LEU A 14 3.34 17.59 7.70
C LEU A 14 4.64 18.32 8.08
N LEU A 15 5.77 17.61 8.14
CA LEU A 15 7.06 18.19 8.48
C LEU A 15 7.45 19.33 7.53
N SER A 16 7.30 19.12 6.22
CA SER A 16 7.59 20.16 5.22
C SER A 16 6.55 21.28 5.20
N SER A 17 5.28 20.98 5.49
CA SER A 17 4.19 21.98 5.50
C SER A 17 4.21 22.91 6.70
N LEU A 18 4.76 22.48 7.85
CA LEU A 18 4.79 23.28 9.07
C LEU A 18 5.91 24.33 9.09
N CYS A 19 6.87 24.26 8.15
CA CYS A 19 7.97 25.21 8.02
C CYS A 19 8.69 25.51 9.36
N PHE A 20 9.01 24.46 10.13
CA PHE A 20 9.75 24.62 11.38
C PHE A 20 11.12 25.29 11.14
N PRO A 21 11.67 26.00 12.15
CA PRO A 21 13.06 26.42 12.12
C PRO A 21 13.98 25.24 11.82
N VAL A 22 14.94 25.43 10.91
CA VAL A 22 15.82 24.34 10.45
C VAL A 22 16.56 23.69 11.62
N ASP A 23 17.01 24.48 12.60
CA ASP A 23 17.68 23.98 13.80
C ASP A 23 16.79 23.02 14.61
N ASP A 24 15.47 23.29 14.70
CA ASP A 24 14.53 22.42 15.39
C ASP A 24 14.34 21.09 14.63
N VAL A 25 14.30 21.15 13.29
CA VAL A 25 14.22 19.95 12.44
C VAL A 25 15.49 19.11 12.60
N VAL A 26 16.67 19.74 12.56
CA VAL A 26 17.97 19.09 12.78
C VAL A 26 18.00 18.42 14.16
N ASN A 27 17.67 19.15 15.23
CA ASN A 27 17.65 18.63 16.59
C ASN A 27 16.65 17.47 16.74
N GLY A 28 15.47 17.57 16.12
CA GLY A 28 14.48 16.49 16.11
C GLY A 28 15.04 15.22 15.47
N PHE A 29 15.72 15.32 14.32
CA PHE A 29 16.37 14.17 13.69
C PHE A 29 17.52 13.61 14.53
N VAL A 30 18.33 14.46 15.17
CA VAL A 30 19.38 14.02 16.09
C VAL A 30 18.78 13.19 17.23
N MET A 31 17.75 13.69 17.90
CA MET A 31 17.07 12.97 18.99
C MET A 31 16.48 11.62 18.52
N LEU A 32 15.87 11.59 17.33
CA LEU A 32 15.33 10.36 16.75
C LEU A 32 16.44 9.33 16.47
N ILE A 33 17.58 9.78 15.95
CA ILE A 33 18.73 8.92 15.65
C ILE A 33 19.41 8.42 16.93
N GLU A 34 19.54 9.26 17.96
CA GLU A 34 20.03 8.84 19.29
C GLU A 34 19.16 7.76 19.91
N SER A 35 17.83 7.87 19.74
CA SER A 35 16.87 6.88 20.24
C SER A 35 16.70 5.64 19.34
N ALA A 36 17.47 5.52 18.25
CA ALA A 36 17.28 4.46 17.26
C ALA A 36 17.57 3.07 17.83
N ASP A 37 18.58 2.94 18.71
CA ASP A 37 18.93 1.67 19.37
C ASP A 37 17.75 1.15 20.22
N ASP A 38 17.14 2.02 21.03
CA ASP A 38 15.99 1.66 21.86
C ASP A 38 14.75 1.38 21.00
N THR A 39 14.49 2.19 19.98
CA THR A 39 13.34 2.03 19.10
C THR A 39 13.42 0.74 18.27
N ALA A 40 14.64 0.28 17.95
CA ALA A 40 14.87 -0.95 17.21
C ALA A 40 14.42 -2.21 17.98
N LEU A 41 14.33 -2.12 19.32
CA LEU A 41 13.83 -3.22 20.15
C LEU A 41 12.37 -3.58 19.83
N ASP A 42 11.55 -2.56 19.55
CA ASP A 42 10.13 -2.72 19.23
C ASP A 42 9.84 -2.70 17.72
N ASN A 43 10.69 -2.03 16.94
CA ASN A 43 10.52 -1.87 15.50
C ASN A 43 11.84 -2.17 14.74
N PRO A 44 12.06 -3.40 14.26
CA PRO A 44 13.33 -3.80 13.65
C PRO A 44 13.65 -3.10 12.33
N VAL A 45 12.66 -2.43 11.69
CA VAL A 45 12.83 -1.66 10.44
C VAL A 45 13.03 -0.16 10.68
N VAL A 46 13.30 0.26 11.93
CA VAL A 46 13.48 1.69 12.28
C VAL A 46 14.63 2.35 11.52
N VAL A 47 15.70 1.60 11.20
CA VAL A 47 16.87 2.16 10.50
C VAL A 47 16.49 2.59 9.10
N GLU A 48 15.81 1.72 8.37
CA GLU A 48 15.31 1.98 7.03
C GLU A 48 14.29 3.12 7.05
N ASP A 49 13.38 3.12 8.02
CA ASP A 49 12.38 4.16 8.16
C ASP A 49 13.01 5.54 8.44
N LEU A 50 13.92 5.63 9.41
CA LEU A 50 14.62 6.88 9.75
C LEU A 50 15.45 7.39 8.58
N ALA A 51 16.18 6.50 7.91
CA ALA A 51 16.97 6.87 6.73
C ALA A 51 16.07 7.43 5.63
N MET A 52 14.88 6.86 5.45
CA MET A 52 13.91 7.33 4.47
C MET A 52 13.28 8.67 4.88
N PHE A 53 12.89 8.86 6.14
CA PHE A 53 12.39 10.15 6.64
C PHE A 53 13.42 11.26 6.49
N LEU A 54 14.68 10.99 6.82
CA LEU A 54 15.78 11.94 6.67
C LEU A 54 16.02 12.28 5.19
N SER A 55 16.00 11.28 4.32
CA SER A 55 16.10 11.49 2.86
C SER A 55 14.91 12.30 2.32
N ARG A 56 13.70 12.04 2.84
CA ARG A 56 12.47 12.73 2.45
C ARG A 56 12.46 14.18 2.91
N ALA A 57 12.94 14.49 4.11
CA ALA A 57 13.12 15.86 4.56
C ALA A 57 14.07 16.66 3.65
N VAL A 58 15.08 16.01 3.06
CA VAL A 58 15.95 16.65 2.08
C VAL A 58 15.24 16.89 0.74
N VAL A 59 14.47 15.91 0.25
CA VAL A 59 13.73 16.02 -1.02
C VAL A 59 12.56 17.00 -0.93
N ASP A 60 11.90 17.08 0.23
CA ASP A 60 10.80 18.01 0.50
C ASP A 60 11.31 19.40 0.96
N GLU A 61 12.62 19.65 0.87
CA GLU A 61 13.27 20.92 1.21
C GLU A 61 13.12 21.38 2.67
N ALA A 62 12.67 20.51 3.57
CA ALA A 62 12.70 20.74 5.02
C ALA A 62 14.14 20.75 5.58
N LEU A 63 15.08 20.09 4.91
CA LEU A 63 16.51 20.13 5.20
C LEU A 63 17.34 20.30 3.91
N ALA A 64 18.23 21.28 3.85
CA ALA A 64 19.28 21.29 2.83
C ALA A 64 20.30 20.14 3.03
N PRO A 65 21.00 19.68 1.97
CA PRO A 65 22.01 18.62 2.05
C PRO A 65 23.14 18.87 3.06
N GLN A 66 23.47 20.14 3.35
CA GLN A 66 24.48 20.48 4.36
C GLN A 66 24.03 20.12 5.79
N HIS A 67 22.74 20.26 6.11
CA HIS A 67 22.21 19.92 7.43
C HIS A 67 22.24 18.39 7.66
N LEU A 68 22.20 17.59 6.58
CA LEU A 68 22.43 16.14 6.69
C LEU A 68 23.86 15.82 7.18
N GLU A 69 24.84 16.62 6.76
CA GLU A 69 26.22 16.50 7.24
C GLU A 69 26.33 16.97 8.69
N GLU A 70 25.61 18.02 9.08
CA GLU A 70 25.54 18.50 10.47
C GLU A 70 24.94 17.46 11.41
N VAL A 71 23.79 16.87 11.06
CA VAL A 71 23.21 15.72 11.78
C VAL A 71 24.25 14.61 11.88
N GLY A 72 24.95 14.31 10.78
CA GLY A 72 25.95 13.24 10.76
C GLY A 72 27.18 13.49 11.62
N SER A 73 27.57 14.74 11.82
CA SER A 73 28.73 15.10 12.64
C SER A 73 28.57 14.72 14.11
N GLN A 74 27.34 14.57 14.58
CA GLN A 74 27.03 14.15 15.96
C GLN A 74 27.22 12.64 16.19
N PHE A 75 27.27 11.84 15.12
CA PHE A 75 27.33 10.37 15.21
C PHE A 75 28.63 9.84 14.60
N SER A 76 29.71 9.88 15.39
CA SER A 76 31.08 9.56 14.92
C SER A 76 31.43 8.05 14.86
N GLY A 77 30.45 7.14 14.86
CA GLY A 77 30.69 5.69 14.82
C GLY A 77 29.88 4.97 13.73
N THR A 78 30.57 4.46 12.70
CA THR A 78 29.94 3.71 11.58
C THR A 78 29.22 2.44 12.05
N ASP A 79 29.62 1.86 13.19
CA ASP A 79 29.02 0.64 13.72
C ASP A 79 27.72 0.87 14.51
N SER A 80 27.42 2.14 14.87
CA SER A 80 26.18 2.50 15.56
C SER A 80 24.96 2.42 14.62
N LEU A 81 23.76 2.16 15.17
CA LEU A 81 22.52 2.20 14.38
C LEU A 81 22.32 3.59 13.75
N GLY A 82 22.69 4.66 14.44
CA GLY A 82 22.64 6.01 13.89
C GLY A 82 23.60 6.26 12.72
N GLY A 83 24.82 5.72 12.79
CA GLY A 83 25.76 5.72 11.66
C GLY A 83 25.19 5.01 10.43
N LYS A 84 24.51 3.88 10.62
CA LYS A 84 23.83 3.13 9.54
C LYS A 84 22.68 3.93 8.92
N VAL A 85 21.86 4.61 9.74
CA VAL A 85 20.79 5.51 9.25
C VAL A 85 21.36 6.55 8.29
N LEU A 86 22.42 7.24 8.70
CA LEU A 86 23.06 8.28 7.90
C LEU A 86 23.69 7.75 6.62
N GLN A 87 24.41 6.62 6.71
CA GLN A 87 25.00 5.99 5.54
C GLN A 87 23.93 5.58 4.52
N MET A 88 22.80 5.03 4.99
CA MET A 88 21.69 4.63 4.14
C MET A 88 21.02 5.85 3.50
N ALA A 89 20.73 6.91 4.26
CA ALA A 89 20.14 8.14 3.72
C ALA A 89 21.02 8.78 2.64
N LYS A 90 22.33 8.89 2.90
CA LYS A 90 23.30 9.40 1.90
C LYS A 90 23.34 8.52 0.65
N SER A 91 23.22 7.21 0.79
CA SER A 91 23.19 6.27 -0.33
C SER A 91 21.91 6.41 -1.16
N LEU A 92 20.74 6.58 -0.50
CA LEU A 92 19.45 6.82 -1.14
C LEU A 92 19.45 8.10 -1.98
N LEU A 93 19.94 9.20 -1.41
CA LEU A 93 19.99 10.52 -2.06
C LEU A 93 20.93 10.53 -3.28
N LYS A 94 22.04 9.77 -3.25
CA LYS A 94 23.00 9.66 -4.37
C LYS A 94 22.51 8.79 -5.52
N ALA A 95 21.48 7.98 -5.34
CA ALA A 95 20.99 7.09 -6.38
C ALA A 95 20.41 7.88 -7.58
N ARG A 96 20.51 7.32 -8.78
CA ARG A 96 19.92 7.92 -9.99
C ARG A 96 18.40 8.06 -9.82
N LEU A 97 17.86 9.24 -10.18
CA LEU A 97 16.43 9.58 -10.00
C LEU A 97 15.94 9.42 -8.54
N SER A 98 16.82 9.70 -7.57
CA SER A 98 16.51 9.57 -6.15
C SER A 98 15.33 10.44 -5.73
N GLY A 99 15.25 11.69 -6.19
CA GLY A 99 14.18 12.63 -5.84
C GLY A 99 12.77 12.06 -6.05
N GLU A 100 12.42 11.66 -7.28
CA GLU A 100 11.09 11.09 -7.58
C GLU A 100 10.82 9.78 -6.82
N ARG A 101 11.86 8.95 -6.65
CA ARG A 101 11.73 7.68 -5.90
C ARG A 101 11.48 7.91 -4.41
N ILE A 102 12.19 8.85 -3.81
CA ILE A 102 12.07 9.21 -2.40
C ILE A 102 10.73 9.91 -2.17
N LEU A 103 10.29 10.78 -3.08
CA LEU A 103 8.97 11.42 -2.99
C LEU A 103 7.84 10.39 -2.92
N ARG A 104 8.00 9.22 -3.55
CA ARG A 104 7.02 8.11 -3.55
C ARG A 104 7.33 6.96 -2.59
N CYS A 105 8.31 7.12 -1.69
CA CYS A 105 8.85 6.01 -0.90
C CYS A 105 7.82 5.32 0.02
N TRP A 106 6.85 6.07 0.52
CA TRP A 106 5.78 5.55 1.38
C TRP A 106 4.57 5.04 0.56
N GLY A 107 4.49 5.38 -0.72
CA GLY A 107 3.37 5.08 -1.60
C GLY A 107 2.18 6.04 -1.42
N GLY A 108 1.47 6.29 -2.51
CA GLY A 108 0.52 7.41 -2.67
C GLY A 108 1.04 8.30 -3.79
N GLY A 109 0.33 8.33 -4.91
CA GLY A 109 0.87 8.70 -6.21
C GLY A 109 0.37 10.02 -6.75
N ASP A 110 0.15 11.06 -5.94
CA ASP A 110 0.20 12.45 -6.41
C ASP A 110 0.59 13.40 -5.28
N SER A 111 1.30 14.47 -5.64
CA SER A 111 1.81 15.50 -4.71
C SER A 111 0.75 16.51 -4.27
N SER A 112 -0.54 16.24 -4.52
CA SER A 112 -1.62 17.22 -4.34
C SER A 112 -2.59 16.82 -3.23
N THR A 113 -2.57 15.56 -2.77
CA THR A 113 -3.50 15.09 -1.74
C THR A 113 -2.78 14.22 -0.72
N PRO A 114 -2.74 14.57 0.58
CA PRO A 114 -2.18 13.70 1.61
C PRO A 114 -3.05 12.45 1.77
N GLY A 115 -2.69 11.39 1.06
CA GLY A 115 -3.43 10.14 1.03
C GLY A 115 -3.42 9.50 -0.35
N TRP A 116 -3.75 8.22 -0.39
CA TRP A 116 -3.94 7.57 -1.68
C TRP A 116 -5.21 8.14 -2.31
N ALA A 117 -5.11 8.76 -3.48
CA ALA A 117 -6.30 9.00 -4.28
C ALA A 117 -7.00 7.65 -4.50
N VAL A 118 -8.34 7.62 -4.50
CA VAL A 118 -9.10 6.37 -4.70
C VAL A 118 -8.65 5.66 -5.99
N GLU A 119 -8.28 6.43 -7.02
CA GLU A 119 -7.75 5.92 -8.28
C GLU A 119 -6.35 5.29 -8.16
N ASP A 120 -5.46 5.81 -7.31
CA ASP A 120 -4.17 5.18 -7.04
C ASP A 120 -4.34 3.81 -6.39
N VAL A 121 -5.28 3.70 -5.45
CA VAL A 121 -5.58 2.43 -4.79
C VAL A 121 -6.13 1.43 -5.80
N LYS A 122 -7.09 1.86 -6.63
CA LYS A 122 -7.64 1.01 -7.70
C LYS A 122 -6.56 0.54 -8.67
N LEU A 123 -5.63 1.41 -9.04
CA LEU A 123 -4.51 1.08 -9.91
C LEU A 123 -3.57 0.07 -9.25
N LYS A 124 -3.25 0.25 -7.96
CA LYS A 124 -2.42 -0.71 -7.22
C LYS A 124 -3.09 -2.07 -7.07
N ILE A 125 -4.40 -2.09 -6.79
CA ILE A 125 -5.18 -3.33 -6.77
C ILE A 125 -5.12 -4.01 -8.13
N SER A 126 -5.34 -3.28 -9.24
CA SER A 126 -5.22 -3.83 -10.60
C SER A 126 -3.85 -4.46 -10.85
N LYS A 127 -2.76 -3.73 -10.60
CA LYS A 127 -1.38 -4.22 -10.81
C LYS A 127 -1.08 -5.47 -9.98
N LEU A 128 -1.50 -5.48 -8.72
CA LEU A 128 -1.34 -6.63 -7.83
C LEU A 128 -2.06 -7.87 -8.36
N LEU A 129 -3.31 -7.71 -8.80
CA LEU A 129 -4.09 -8.82 -9.33
C LEU A 129 -3.50 -9.32 -10.65
N GLU A 130 -3.04 -8.43 -11.53
CA GLU A 130 -2.35 -8.77 -12.77
C GLU A 130 -1.04 -9.54 -12.54
N GLU A 131 -0.24 -9.13 -11.55
CA GLU A 131 1.00 -9.82 -11.19
C GLU A 131 0.72 -11.26 -10.69
N TYR A 132 -0.27 -11.41 -9.81
CA TYR A 132 -0.66 -12.73 -9.32
C TYR A 132 -1.25 -13.62 -10.41
N GLU A 133 -2.08 -13.04 -11.28
CA GLU A 133 -2.67 -13.70 -12.44
C GLU A 133 -1.60 -14.22 -13.41
N SER A 134 -0.55 -13.42 -13.63
CA SER A 134 0.59 -13.73 -14.49
C SER A 134 1.58 -14.75 -13.91
N GLY A 135 1.31 -15.31 -12.73
CA GLY A 135 2.11 -16.37 -12.11
C GLY A 135 2.66 -16.06 -10.72
N GLY A 136 2.35 -14.89 -10.13
CA GLY A 136 2.81 -14.51 -8.80
C GLY A 136 2.38 -15.46 -7.66
N ASP A 137 3.08 -15.36 -6.53
CA ASP A 137 2.85 -16.17 -5.31
C ASP A 137 1.60 -15.64 -4.55
N ILE A 138 0.76 -16.57 -4.08
CA ILE A 138 -0.48 -16.23 -3.35
C ILE A 138 -0.21 -15.51 -2.01
N ARG A 139 0.90 -15.83 -1.33
CA ARG A 139 1.32 -15.18 -0.08
C ARG A 139 1.74 -13.74 -0.34
N GLU A 140 2.36 -13.48 -1.48
CA GLU A 140 2.74 -12.12 -1.87
C GLU A 140 1.51 -11.27 -2.17
N ALA A 141 0.58 -11.78 -2.97
CA ALA A 141 -0.68 -11.12 -3.25
C ALA A 141 -1.48 -10.86 -1.96
N TYR A 142 -1.57 -11.85 -1.08
CA TYR A 142 -2.20 -11.72 0.23
C TYR A 142 -1.54 -10.64 1.09
N ARG A 143 -0.20 -10.66 1.19
CA ARG A 143 0.57 -9.67 1.94
C ARG A 143 0.30 -8.26 1.42
N CYS A 144 0.39 -8.06 0.10
CA CYS A 144 0.18 -6.77 -0.49
C CYS A 144 -1.26 -6.25 -0.31
N ILE A 145 -2.29 -7.11 -0.38
CA ILE A 145 -3.68 -6.73 -0.05
C ILE A 145 -3.77 -6.29 1.42
N LYS A 146 -3.16 -7.04 2.34
CA LYS A 146 -3.13 -6.72 3.77
C LYS A 146 -2.45 -5.38 4.05
N GLU A 147 -1.35 -5.11 3.35
CA GLU A 147 -0.55 -3.88 3.48
C GLU A 147 -1.25 -2.64 2.90
N LEU A 148 -2.24 -2.79 1.99
CA LEU A 148 -3.11 -1.67 1.62
C LEU A 148 -3.78 -1.07 2.86
N GLY A 149 -4.09 -1.90 3.86
CA GLY A 149 -4.62 -1.44 5.14
C GLY A 149 -6.01 -0.81 5.07
N MET A 150 -6.74 -1.01 3.96
CA MET A 150 -8.02 -0.38 3.66
C MET A 150 -9.18 -1.38 3.76
N LEU A 151 -9.47 -1.83 4.98
CA LEU A 151 -10.45 -2.89 5.26
C LEU A 151 -11.85 -2.60 4.67
N PHE A 152 -12.25 -1.33 4.59
CA PHE A 152 -13.56 -0.92 4.06
C PHE A 152 -13.62 -0.84 2.53
N PHE A 153 -12.48 -1.01 1.85
CA PHE A 153 -12.33 -0.95 0.40
C PHE A 153 -11.92 -2.29 -0.23
N HIS A 154 -11.86 -3.37 0.57
CA HIS A 154 -11.55 -4.71 0.06
C HIS A 154 -12.59 -5.19 -0.98
N HIS A 155 -13.81 -4.65 -0.99
CA HIS A 155 -14.80 -4.90 -2.04
C HIS A 155 -14.28 -4.54 -3.44
N GLU A 156 -13.32 -3.60 -3.55
CA GLU A 156 -12.70 -3.25 -4.83
C GLU A 156 -11.75 -4.35 -5.31
N VAL A 157 -11.05 -5.03 -4.39
CA VAL A 157 -10.24 -6.22 -4.70
C VAL A 157 -11.14 -7.32 -5.24
N VAL A 158 -12.28 -7.55 -4.57
CA VAL A 158 -13.28 -8.55 -4.99
C VAL A 158 -13.85 -8.21 -6.37
N LYS A 159 -14.29 -6.96 -6.58
CA LYS A 159 -14.83 -6.49 -7.86
C LYS A 159 -13.83 -6.70 -8.99
N LYS A 160 -12.62 -6.16 -8.87
CA LYS A 160 -11.59 -6.24 -9.92
C LYS A 160 -11.18 -7.68 -10.19
N ALA A 161 -11.01 -8.50 -9.15
CA ALA A 161 -10.67 -9.90 -9.33
C ALA A 161 -11.77 -10.66 -10.07
N LEU A 162 -13.05 -10.47 -9.72
CA LEU A 162 -14.17 -11.11 -10.41
C LEU A 162 -14.27 -10.67 -11.88
N VAL A 163 -14.14 -9.37 -12.18
CA VAL A 163 -14.14 -8.86 -13.55
C VAL A 163 -13.01 -9.50 -14.36
N MET A 164 -11.77 -9.50 -13.84
CA MET A 164 -10.62 -10.11 -14.50
C MET A 164 -10.80 -11.62 -14.73
N VAL A 165 -11.39 -12.32 -13.75
CA VAL A 165 -11.73 -13.75 -13.88
C VAL A 165 -12.72 -13.97 -15.02
N MET A 166 -13.74 -13.13 -15.15
CA MET A 166 -14.77 -13.24 -16.18
C MET A 166 -14.24 -12.90 -17.58
N GLU A 167 -13.35 -11.91 -17.69
CA GLU A 167 -12.69 -11.51 -18.93
C GLU A 167 -11.68 -12.56 -19.42
N LYS A 168 -10.81 -13.04 -18.52
CA LYS A 168 -9.66 -13.88 -18.86
C LYS A 168 -9.90 -15.38 -18.65
N LYS A 169 -11.00 -15.77 -18.00
CA LYS A 169 -11.32 -17.16 -17.61
C LYS A 169 -10.22 -17.83 -16.78
N ASN A 170 -9.54 -17.04 -15.94
CA ASN A 170 -8.45 -17.51 -15.09
C ASN A 170 -8.93 -17.75 -13.64
N GLU A 171 -9.02 -19.02 -13.24
CA GLU A 171 -9.51 -19.41 -11.91
C GLU A 171 -8.55 -19.08 -10.75
N ARG A 172 -7.28 -18.73 -11.00
CA ARG A 172 -6.29 -18.43 -9.94
C ARG A 172 -6.80 -17.32 -9.01
N LEU A 173 -7.36 -16.26 -9.58
CA LEU A 173 -7.88 -15.11 -8.85
C LEU A 173 -9.08 -15.50 -7.96
N GLY A 174 -9.92 -16.45 -8.39
CA GLY A 174 -10.95 -17.04 -7.53
C GLY A 174 -10.38 -17.76 -6.31
N GLY A 175 -9.27 -18.49 -6.50
CA GLY A 175 -8.50 -19.10 -5.42
C GLY A 175 -7.91 -18.08 -4.42
N LEU A 176 -7.39 -16.95 -4.92
CA LEU A 176 -6.91 -15.85 -4.08
C LEU A 176 -8.03 -15.27 -3.22
N LEU A 177 -9.21 -15.01 -3.81
CA LEU A 177 -10.37 -14.51 -3.07
C LEU A 177 -10.82 -15.49 -1.97
N ALA A 178 -10.89 -16.78 -2.29
CA ALA A 178 -11.22 -17.81 -1.31
C ALA A 178 -10.19 -17.88 -0.16
N HIS A 179 -8.89 -17.77 -0.49
CA HIS A 179 -7.82 -17.72 0.52
C HIS A 179 -7.92 -16.47 1.41
N CYS A 180 -8.19 -15.30 0.83
CA CYS A 180 -8.34 -14.05 1.57
C CYS A 180 -9.59 -14.05 2.47
N PHE A 181 -10.68 -14.70 2.04
CA PHE A 181 -11.86 -14.89 2.88
C PHE A 181 -11.61 -15.89 4.02
N GLY A 182 -11.06 -17.07 3.71
CA GLY A 182 -10.81 -18.12 4.69
C GLY A 182 -9.79 -17.74 5.78
N SER A 183 -8.91 -16.78 5.50
CA SER A 183 -7.97 -16.19 6.45
C SER A 183 -8.54 -14.99 7.23
N GLY A 184 -9.76 -14.55 6.90
CA GLY A 184 -10.42 -13.40 7.52
C GLY A 184 -9.93 -12.03 7.04
N LEU A 185 -9.06 -11.96 6.02
CA LEU A 185 -8.58 -10.69 5.47
C LEU A 185 -9.69 -9.92 4.75
N ILE A 186 -10.55 -10.62 3.99
CA ILE A 186 -11.74 -10.05 3.37
C ILE A 186 -12.97 -10.60 4.08
N THR A 187 -13.78 -9.70 4.63
CA THR A 187 -14.99 -10.07 5.38
C THR A 187 -16.15 -10.40 4.44
N LEU A 188 -17.14 -11.15 4.94
CA LEU A 188 -18.38 -11.47 4.22
C LEU A 188 -19.06 -10.22 3.65
N ASN A 189 -19.08 -9.12 4.41
CA ASN A 189 -19.64 -7.84 3.96
C ASN A 189 -18.86 -7.25 2.78
N GLN A 190 -17.53 -7.36 2.78
CA GLN A 190 -16.69 -6.89 1.66
C GLN A 190 -16.84 -7.77 0.43
N ILE A 191 -16.96 -9.09 0.59
CA ILE A 191 -17.30 -10.01 -0.52
C ILE A 191 -18.66 -9.61 -1.11
N THR A 192 -19.70 -9.55 -0.29
CA THR A 192 -21.08 -9.23 -0.73
C THR A 192 -21.14 -7.89 -1.47
N LYS A 193 -20.50 -6.86 -0.91
CA LYS A 193 -20.40 -5.55 -1.56
C LYS A 193 -19.64 -5.64 -2.88
N GLY A 194 -18.56 -6.42 -2.96
CA GLY A 194 -17.79 -6.64 -4.18
C GLY A 194 -18.62 -7.27 -5.30
N PHE A 195 -19.37 -8.33 -4.98
CA PHE A 195 -20.32 -8.96 -5.91
C PHE A 195 -21.40 -7.98 -6.39
N SER A 196 -21.98 -7.21 -5.46
CA SER A 196 -22.98 -6.17 -5.82
C SER A 196 -22.40 -5.13 -6.78
N ARG A 197 -21.13 -4.73 -6.59
CA ARG A 197 -20.45 -3.78 -7.49
C ARG A 197 -20.14 -4.34 -8.87
N VAL A 198 -20.01 -5.66 -9.02
CA VAL A 198 -19.90 -6.29 -10.34
C VAL A 198 -21.27 -6.31 -10.99
N GLU A 199 -22.32 -6.66 -10.24
CA GLU A 199 -23.70 -6.65 -10.71
C GLU A 199 -24.10 -5.30 -11.30
N GLU A 200 -23.79 -4.20 -10.60
CA GLU A 200 -24.01 -2.81 -11.05
C GLU A 200 -23.39 -2.49 -12.43
N CYS A 201 -22.31 -3.18 -12.84
CA CYS A 201 -21.61 -2.94 -14.10
C CYS A 201 -21.64 -4.14 -15.05
N LEU A 202 -22.55 -5.09 -14.87
CA LEU A 202 -22.64 -6.28 -15.73
C LEU A 202 -23.05 -5.95 -17.16
N ASP A 203 -23.88 -4.93 -17.34
CA ASP A 203 -24.36 -4.50 -18.65
C ASP A 203 -23.20 -3.97 -19.50
N ASP A 204 -22.35 -3.14 -18.88
CA ASP A 204 -21.12 -2.64 -19.50
C ASP A 204 -20.13 -3.78 -19.76
N LEU A 205 -19.93 -4.67 -18.79
CA LEU A 205 -19.04 -5.83 -18.94
C LEU A 205 -19.51 -6.78 -20.05
N ALA A 206 -20.83 -6.87 -20.29
CA ALA A 206 -21.39 -7.70 -21.35
C ALA A 206 -21.09 -7.17 -22.76
N LEU A 207 -20.68 -5.91 -22.90
CA LEU A 207 -20.20 -5.34 -24.16
C LEU A 207 -18.90 -6.03 -24.61
N ASP A 208 -18.00 -6.33 -23.67
CA ASP A 208 -16.72 -6.99 -23.92
C ASP A 208 -16.78 -8.51 -23.76
N VAL A 209 -17.65 -9.01 -22.87
CA VAL A 209 -17.79 -10.43 -22.52
C VAL A 209 -19.25 -10.87 -22.73
N PRO A 210 -19.62 -11.42 -23.91
CA PRO A 210 -21.02 -11.71 -24.23
C PRO A 210 -21.74 -12.67 -23.27
N ASP A 211 -21.01 -13.54 -22.57
CA ASP A 211 -21.54 -14.47 -21.57
C ASP A 211 -21.37 -13.98 -20.12
N ALA A 212 -21.04 -12.69 -19.90
CA ALA A 212 -20.78 -12.10 -18.57
C ALA A 212 -21.86 -12.44 -17.54
N ARG A 213 -23.15 -12.26 -17.87
CA ARG A 213 -24.26 -12.56 -16.95
C ARG A 213 -24.29 -14.03 -16.52
N LYS A 214 -24.04 -14.94 -17.46
CA LYS A 214 -23.99 -16.38 -17.20
C LYS A 214 -22.79 -16.74 -16.33
N GLN A 215 -21.63 -16.16 -16.62
CA GLN A 215 -20.42 -16.36 -15.82
C GLN A 215 -20.62 -15.83 -14.38
N PHE A 216 -21.17 -14.62 -14.23
CA PHE A 216 -21.43 -14.01 -12.93
C PHE A 216 -22.34 -14.88 -12.06
N LEU A 217 -23.45 -15.37 -12.63
CA LEU A 217 -24.34 -16.32 -11.96
C LEU A 217 -23.61 -17.56 -11.47
N ALA A 218 -22.73 -18.14 -12.29
CA ALA A 218 -21.94 -19.30 -11.87
C ALA A 218 -21.00 -18.98 -10.69
N TYR A 219 -20.40 -17.79 -10.67
CA TYR A 219 -19.57 -17.34 -9.55
C TYR A 219 -20.37 -17.04 -8.28
N VAL A 220 -21.58 -16.50 -8.39
CA VAL A 220 -22.50 -16.31 -7.27
C VAL A 220 -22.82 -17.65 -6.62
N GLU A 221 -23.20 -18.66 -7.39
CA GLU A 221 -23.53 -19.99 -6.86
C GLU A 221 -22.31 -20.71 -6.28
N LYS A 222 -21.14 -20.56 -6.91
CA LYS A 222 -19.86 -21.05 -6.35
C LYS A 222 -19.56 -20.37 -5.01
N ALA A 223 -19.73 -19.05 -4.92
CA ALA A 223 -19.48 -18.27 -3.70
C ALA A 223 -20.44 -18.64 -2.55
N LYS A 224 -21.72 -18.90 -2.84
CA LYS A 224 -22.68 -19.43 -1.87
C LYS A 224 -22.27 -20.81 -1.36
N THR A 225 -21.84 -21.70 -2.26
CA THR A 225 -21.42 -23.08 -1.91
C THR A 225 -20.24 -23.09 -0.94
N ILE A 226 -19.30 -22.16 -1.09
CA ILE A 226 -18.14 -22.01 -0.19
C ILE A 226 -18.41 -21.14 1.05
N GLY A 227 -19.63 -20.62 1.22
CA GLY A 227 -20.03 -19.77 2.35
C GLY A 227 -19.47 -18.33 2.29
N CYS A 228 -18.92 -17.91 1.16
CA CYS A 228 -18.39 -16.56 0.96
C CYS A 228 -19.48 -15.53 0.61
N LEU A 229 -20.71 -15.97 0.35
CA LEU A 229 -21.83 -15.12 -0.01
C LEU A 229 -23.11 -15.65 0.64
N ASP A 230 -23.98 -14.76 1.12
CA ASP A 230 -25.23 -15.17 1.74
C ASP A 230 -26.16 -15.85 0.72
N SER A 231 -26.89 -16.84 1.18
CA SER A 231 -28.01 -17.45 0.45
C SER A 231 -29.04 -16.44 -0.06
N SER A 232 -29.24 -15.32 0.67
CA SER A 232 -30.15 -14.23 0.33
C SER A 232 -29.59 -13.28 -0.73
N PHE A 233 -28.36 -13.47 -1.20
CA PHE A 233 -27.84 -12.71 -2.32
C PHE A 233 -28.57 -13.14 -3.59
N HIS A 234 -29.44 -12.26 -4.08
CA HIS A 234 -30.23 -12.46 -5.27
C HIS A 234 -29.72 -11.59 -6.40
N TYR A 235 -29.34 -12.25 -7.49
CA TYR A 235 -29.10 -11.60 -8.78
C TYR A 235 -30.39 -11.65 -9.59
N GLY A 236 -30.87 -10.49 -10.04
CA GLY A 236 -32.05 -10.37 -10.89
C GLY A 236 -33.37 -10.14 -10.15
N ASN A 237 -33.73 -8.87 -9.98
CA ASN A 237 -35.11 -8.39 -10.09
C ASN A 237 -35.09 -6.85 -10.19
N SER A 238 -34.87 -6.34 -11.39
CA SER A 238 -35.34 -5.05 -11.91
C SER A 238 -35.31 -5.13 -13.43
#